data_AF-A0ABD5SM26-F1
#
_entry.id   AF-A0ABD5SM26-F1
#
_cell.length_a   1.000
_cell.length_b   1.000
_cell.length_c   1.000
_cell.angle_alpha   90.00
_cell.angle_beta   90.00
_cell.angle_gamma   90.00
#
_symmetry.space_group_name_H-M   'P 1'
#
loop_
_entity.id
_entity.type
_entity.pdbx_description
1 polymer ?
#
loop_
_entity_poly.entity_id
_entity_poly.type
_entity_poly.pdbx_seq_one_letter_code
_entity_poly.pdbx_strand_id
1 'polypeptide(L)'
;MLALPFDLSLVLLLVSIAFFSGIGITTIGPGGIFVTIALYSLTSLPSSQVAGTAHATFVVTGLVGSAAYLHSGEMNTGESRAIAIVLSGASILGALVGAYVNTFVPRTVFGILLGGVAMAVGGIICYRERRGFSPIYDLEPLTRPGRIVLAGLGFVLGVCSGLLGIGGPVL
;
A
#
# COMPACT_ATOMS: atom_id res chain seq x y z
N MET A 1 -3.91 -32.62 -9.08
CA MET A 1 -3.13 -31.61 -9.79
C MET A 1 -3.90 -30.30 -9.69
N LEU A 2 -3.36 -29.27 -9.02
CA LEU A 2 -3.94 -27.93 -9.07
C LEU A 2 -3.81 -27.43 -10.51
N ALA A 3 -4.90 -27.43 -11.27
CA ALA A 3 -4.94 -26.77 -12.56
C ALA A 3 -4.83 -25.27 -12.30
N LEU A 4 -3.64 -24.71 -12.52
CA LEU A 4 -3.44 -23.28 -12.40
C LEU A 4 -4.12 -22.60 -13.59
N PRO A 5 -4.86 -21.50 -13.37
CA PRO A 5 -5.54 -20.78 -14.46
C PRO A 5 -4.57 -20.04 -15.40
N PHE A 6 -3.26 -20.11 -15.13
CA PHE A 6 -2.19 -19.47 -15.87
C PHE A 6 -1.04 -20.45 -16.10
N ASP A 7 -0.24 -20.17 -17.14
CA ASP A 7 0.99 -20.91 -17.41
C ASP A 7 1.95 -20.89 -16.22
N LEU A 8 2.63 -22.01 -15.98
CA LEU A 8 3.55 -22.17 -14.86
C LEU A 8 4.66 -21.11 -14.84
N SER A 9 5.16 -20.72 -16.02
CA SER A 9 6.17 -19.68 -16.17
C SER A 9 5.69 -18.31 -15.65
N LEU A 10 4.45 -17.93 -15.98
CA LEU A 10 3.84 -16.69 -15.51
C LEU A 10 3.63 -16.73 -13.99
N VAL A 11 3.17 -17.86 -13.45
CA VAL A 11 3.00 -18.03 -12.00
C VAL A 11 4.33 -17.87 -11.26
N LEU A 12 5.40 -18.52 -11.72
CA LEU A 12 6.73 -18.39 -11.12
C LEU A 12 7.26 -16.95 -11.18
N LEU A 13 7.01 -16.24 -12.29
CA LEU A 13 7.36 -14.83 -12.43
C LEU A 13 6.59 -13.96 -11.43
N LEU A 14 5.27 -14.14 -11.32
CA LEU A 14 4.44 -13.38 -10.38
C LEU A 14 4.83 -13.66 -8.92
N VAL A 15 5.14 -14.90 -8.57
CA VAL A 15 5.64 -15.27 -7.23
C VAL A 15 6.97 -14.59 -6.94
N SER A 16 7.87 -14.57 -7.92
CA SER A 16 9.19 -13.92 -7.79
C SER A 16 9.01 -12.41 -7.60
N ILE A 17 8.15 -11.76 -8.39
CA ILE A 17 7.83 -10.34 -8.22
C ILE A 17 7.20 -10.10 -6.85
N ALA A 18 6.24 -10.91 -6.41
CA ALA A 18 5.62 -10.77 -5.10
C ALA A 18 6.63 -10.89 -3.96
N PHE A 19 7.57 -11.83 -4.06
CA PHE A 19 8.65 -12.00 -3.09
C PHE A 19 9.53 -10.75 -2.98
N PHE A 20 10.06 -10.24 -4.10
CA PHE A 20 10.88 -9.02 -4.10
C PHE A 20 10.08 -7.76 -3.72
N SER A 21 8.81 -7.70 -4.09
CA SER A 21 7.90 -6.63 -3.68
C SER A 21 7.73 -6.61 -2.16
N GLY A 22 7.61 -7.79 -1.53
CA GLY A 22 7.58 -7.92 -0.07
C GLY A 22 8.84 -7.36 0.60
N ILE A 23 10.02 -7.64 0.04
CA ILE A 23 11.29 -7.03 0.49
C ILE A 23 11.24 -5.50 0.29
N GLY A 24 10.72 -5.02 -0.84
CA GLY A 24 10.57 -3.59 -1.11
C GLY A 24 9.62 -2.89 -0.13
N ILE A 25 8.54 -3.56 0.29
CA ILE A 25 7.60 -3.04 1.28
C ILE A 25 8.31 -2.82 2.62
N THR A 26 9.07 -3.81 3.08
CA THR A 26 9.73 -3.73 4.40
C THR A 26 10.94 -2.80 4.42
N THR A 27 11.65 -2.64 3.30
CA THR A 27 12.89 -1.85 3.23
C THR A 27 12.67 -0.38 2.90
N ILE A 28 11.79 -0.06 1.94
CA ILE A 28 11.61 1.30 1.43
C ILE A 28 10.18 1.82 1.69
N GLY A 29 9.22 0.91 1.90
CA GLY A 29 7.80 1.23 2.12
C GLY A 29 6.90 0.89 0.92
N PRO A 30 7.06 1.50 -0.26
CA PRO A 30 6.09 1.38 -1.35
C PRO A 30 6.33 0.19 -2.30
N GLY A 31 6.91 -0.92 -1.82
CA GLY A 31 7.15 -2.09 -2.65
C GLY A 31 5.87 -2.77 -3.16
N GLY A 32 4.72 -2.55 -2.52
CA GLY A 32 3.45 -3.19 -2.88
C GLY A 32 2.98 -2.84 -4.29
N ILE A 33 3.31 -1.64 -4.75
CA ILE A 33 2.96 -1.15 -6.10
C ILE A 33 3.42 -2.13 -7.20
N PHE A 34 4.56 -2.80 -7.01
CA PHE A 34 5.11 -3.73 -8.01
C PHE A 34 4.23 -4.96 -8.23
N VAL A 35 3.57 -5.49 -7.20
CA VAL A 35 2.62 -6.62 -7.34
C VAL A 35 1.44 -6.21 -8.21
N THR A 36 0.88 -5.03 -7.94
CA THR A 36 -0.24 -4.46 -8.70
C THR A 36 0.13 -4.23 -10.15
N ILE A 37 1.31 -3.65 -10.41
CA ILE A 37 1.80 -3.41 -11.78
C ILE A 37 1.98 -4.73 -12.52
N ALA A 38 2.57 -5.74 -11.87
CA ALA A 38 2.78 -7.05 -12.48
C ALA A 38 1.47 -7.74 -12.82
N LEU A 39 0.51 -7.77 -11.90
CA LEU A 39 -0.82 -8.31 -12.15
C LEU A 39 -1.52 -7.55 -13.28
N TYR A 40 -1.47 -6.22 -13.29
CA TYR A 40 -2.09 -5.41 -14.35
C TYR A 40 -1.47 -5.65 -15.74
N SER A 41 -0.13 -5.73 -15.79
CA SER A 41 0.62 -5.73 -17.05
C SER A 41 0.79 -7.12 -17.65
N LEU A 42 0.89 -8.15 -16.80
CA LEU A 42 1.17 -9.52 -17.23
C LEU A 42 -0.07 -10.41 -17.31
N THR A 43 -1.24 -9.90 -16.92
CA THR A 43 -2.51 -10.65 -16.96
C THR A 43 -3.62 -9.86 -17.64
N SER A 44 -4.62 -10.57 -18.15
CA SER A 44 -5.85 -9.99 -18.70
C SER A 44 -6.93 -9.75 -17.64
N LEU A 45 -6.56 -9.74 -16.36
CA LEU A 45 -7.51 -9.58 -15.27
C LEU A 45 -8.17 -8.19 -15.30
N PRO A 46 -9.46 -8.10 -14.90
CA PRO A 46 -10.11 -6.81 -14.69
C PRO A 46 -9.48 -6.07 -13.51
N SER A 47 -9.59 -4.73 -13.50
CA SER A 47 -9.01 -3.86 -12.47
C SER A 47 -9.41 -4.25 -11.05
N SER A 48 -10.66 -4.68 -10.86
CA SER A 48 -11.18 -5.15 -9.58
C SER A 48 -10.50 -6.42 -9.07
N GLN A 49 -10.17 -7.37 -9.96
CA GLN A 49 -9.44 -8.58 -9.59
C GLN A 49 -7.96 -8.28 -9.34
N VAL A 50 -7.34 -7.41 -10.14
CA VAL A 50 -5.95 -6.96 -9.90
C VAL A 50 -5.82 -6.33 -8.50
N ALA A 51 -6.67 -5.34 -8.20
CA ALA A 51 -6.63 -4.65 -6.91
C ALA A 51 -6.99 -5.60 -5.76
N GLY A 52 -8.04 -6.41 -5.91
CA GLY A 52 -8.48 -7.38 -4.90
C GLY A 52 -7.42 -8.43 -4.57
N THR A 53 -6.76 -9.00 -5.57
CA THR A 53 -5.66 -9.96 -5.38
C THR A 53 -4.47 -9.32 -4.68
N ALA A 54 -4.06 -8.11 -5.10
CA ALA A 54 -2.97 -7.39 -4.44
C ALA A 54 -3.31 -7.09 -2.96
N HIS A 55 -4.52 -6.61 -2.67
CA HIS A 55 -4.99 -6.40 -1.30
C HIS A 55 -4.94 -7.65 -0.44
N ALA A 56 -5.39 -8.80 -0.97
CA ALA A 56 -5.35 -10.06 -0.23
C ALA A 56 -3.91 -10.42 0.21
N THR A 57 -2.92 -10.18 -0.65
CA THR A 57 -1.51 -10.40 -0.29
C THR A 57 -1.01 -9.42 0.76
N PHE A 58 -1.42 -8.15 0.67
CA PHE A 58 -0.98 -7.13 1.63
C PHE A 58 -1.62 -7.22 3.00
N VAL A 59 -2.79 -7.85 3.13
CA VAL A 59 -3.34 -8.17 4.47
C VAL A 59 -2.36 -9.06 5.24
N VAL A 60 -1.78 -10.07 4.58
CA VAL A 60 -0.80 -10.96 5.21
C VAL A 60 0.47 -10.20 5.56
N THR A 61 1.01 -9.41 4.62
CA THR A 61 2.21 -8.59 4.88
C THR A 61 1.98 -7.59 6.02
N GLY A 62 0.80 -6.96 6.04
CA GLY A 62 0.37 -6.03 7.09
C GLY A 62 0.37 -6.71 8.45
N LEU A 63 -0.33 -7.84 8.60
CA LEU A 63 -0.38 -8.59 9.86
C LEU A 63 1.00 -9.02 10.35
N VAL A 64 1.84 -9.55 9.46
CA VAL A 64 3.21 -9.97 9.82
C VAL A 64 4.06 -8.78 10.23
N GLY A 65 3.97 -7.66 9.51
CA GLY A 65 4.69 -6.45 9.85
C GLY A 65 4.22 -5.84 11.18
N SER A 66 2.90 -5.74 11.41
CA SER A 66 2.34 -5.28 12.69
C SER A 66 2.82 -6.15 13.85
N ALA A 67 2.85 -7.48 13.68
CA ALA A 67 3.35 -8.40 14.69
C ALA A 67 4.84 -8.18 14.99
N ALA A 68 5.66 -7.90 13.96
CA ALA A 68 7.07 -7.57 14.13
C ALA A 68 7.26 -6.25 14.90
N TYR A 69 6.49 -5.21 14.57
CA TYR A 69 6.52 -3.93 15.30
C TYR A 69 6.08 -4.08 16.76
N LEU A 70 5.04 -4.87 17.03
CA LEU A 70 4.63 -5.20 18.40
C LEU A 70 5.73 -5.94 19.16
N HIS A 71 6.38 -6.92 18.53
CA HIS A 71 7.44 -7.70 19.16
C HIS A 71 8.70 -6.87 19.43
N SER A 72 9.02 -5.91 18.56
CA SER A 72 10.17 -5.00 18.73
C SER A 72 10.00 -3.97 19.85
N GLY A 73 8.78 -3.76 20.33
CA GLY A 73 8.47 -2.75 21.34
C GLY A 73 8.30 -1.32 20.82
N GLU A 74 8.44 -1.10 19.50
CA GLU A 74 8.21 0.20 18.84
C GLU A 74 6.80 0.77 19.07
N MET A 75 5.82 -0.11 19.35
CA MET A 75 4.44 0.28 19.68
C MET A 75 4.19 0.53 21.18
N ASN A 76 5.21 0.43 22.04
CA ASN A 76 5.05 0.63 23.49
C ASN A 76 4.95 2.11 23.90
N THR A 77 5.24 3.04 23.00
CA THR A 77 5.09 4.48 23.27
C THR A 77 3.65 4.92 23.01
N GLY A 78 3.19 5.93 23.77
CA GLY A 78 1.86 6.51 23.57
C GLY A 78 1.70 7.16 22.19
N GLU A 79 2.78 7.72 21.65
CA GLU A 79 2.81 8.40 20.35
C GLU A 79 2.75 7.43 19.17
N SER A 80 3.65 6.44 19.10
CA SER A 80 3.66 5.44 18.03
C SER A 80 2.34 4.69 17.96
N ARG A 81 1.77 4.34 19.13
CA ARG A 81 0.47 3.69 19.21
C ARG A 81 -0.66 4.60 18.75
N ALA A 82 -0.62 5.89 19.09
CA ALA A 82 -1.63 6.85 18.62
C ALA A 82 -1.58 7.03 17.09
N ILE A 83 -0.37 7.13 16.51
CA ILE A 83 -0.19 7.19 15.05
C ILE A 83 -0.78 5.94 14.40
N ALA A 84 -0.38 4.75 14.85
CA ALA A 84 -0.85 3.49 14.27
C ALA A 84 -2.38 3.36 14.33
N ILE A 85 -3.01 3.63 15.48
CA ILE A 85 -4.46 3.50 15.62
C ILE A 85 -5.21 4.49 14.73
N VAL A 86 -4.80 5.77 14.74
CA VAL A 86 -5.50 6.83 14.00
C VAL A 86 -5.31 6.64 12.50
N LEU A 87 -4.08 6.38 12.07
CA LEU A 87 -3.73 6.21 10.66
C LEU A 87 -4.41 4.95 10.11
N SER A 88 -4.27 3.80 10.77
CA SER A 88 -4.83 2.53 10.28
C SER A 88 -6.36 2.55 10.34
N GLY A 89 -6.95 3.12 11.39
CA GLY A 89 -8.41 3.28 11.50
C GLY A 89 -9.01 4.14 10.38
N ALA A 90 -8.43 5.31 10.12
CA ALA A 90 -8.89 6.17 9.03
C ALA A 90 -8.63 5.56 7.65
N SER A 91 -7.53 4.82 7.52
CA SER A 91 -7.16 4.14 6.26
C SER A 91 -8.08 3.00 5.91
N ILE A 92 -8.66 2.29 6.88
CA ILE A 92 -9.69 1.28 6.64
C ILE A 92 -10.91 1.94 5.98
N LEU A 93 -11.40 3.05 6.53
CA LEU A 93 -12.52 3.80 5.96
C LEU A 93 -12.20 4.29 4.54
N GLY A 94 -11.00 4.85 4.36
CA GLY A 94 -10.53 5.26 3.04
C GLY A 94 -10.46 4.10 2.05
N ALA A 95 -9.93 2.95 2.47
CA ALA A 95 -9.79 1.77 1.63
C ALA A 95 -11.15 1.21 1.18
N LEU A 96 -12.16 1.21 2.05
CA LEU A 96 -13.53 0.83 1.68
C LEU A 96 -14.11 1.77 0.62
N VAL A 97 -13.90 3.09 0.77
CA VAL A 97 -14.32 4.09 -0.23
C VAL A 97 -13.56 3.88 -1.55
N GLY A 98 -12.24 3.71 -1.50
CA GLY A 98 -11.40 3.48 -2.67
C GLY A 98 -11.79 2.20 -3.42
N ALA A 99 -12.03 1.11 -2.70
CA ALA A 99 -12.46 -0.17 -3.28
C ALA A 99 -13.86 -0.06 -3.90
N TYR A 100 -14.77 0.68 -3.27
CA TYR A 100 -16.08 0.97 -3.87
C TYR A 100 -15.94 1.75 -5.18
N VAL A 101 -15.14 2.83 -5.17
CA VAL A 101 -14.88 3.64 -6.38
C VAL A 101 -14.23 2.80 -7.48
N ASN A 102 -13.31 1.88 -7.14
CA ASN A 102 -12.66 0.99 -8.11
C ASN A 102 -13.65 0.21 -8.98
N THR A 103 -14.82 -0.17 -8.44
CA THR A 103 -15.85 -0.91 -9.20
C THR A 103 -16.40 -0.14 -10.40
N PHE A 104 -16.26 1.19 -10.40
CA PHE A 104 -16.68 2.08 -11.47
C PHE A 104 -15.52 2.53 -12.37
N VAL A 105 -14.27 2.16 -12.07
CA VAL A 105 -13.10 2.62 -12.80
C VAL A 105 -12.77 1.68 -13.97
N PRO A 106 -12.80 2.19 -15.23
CA PRO A 106 -12.38 1.41 -16.39
C PRO A 106 -10.90 1.02 -16.31
N ARG A 107 -10.55 -0.15 -16.88
CA ARG A 107 -9.17 -0.68 -16.86
C ARG A 107 -8.12 0.30 -17.40
N THR A 108 -8.48 1.13 -18.39
CA THR A 108 -7.58 2.16 -18.95
C THR A 108 -7.29 3.27 -17.94
N VAL A 109 -8.33 3.77 -17.26
CA VAL A 109 -8.19 4.81 -16.23
C VAL A 109 -7.41 4.26 -15.04
N PHE A 110 -7.67 3.02 -14.63
CA PHE A 110 -6.90 2.33 -13.61
C PHE A 110 -5.40 2.29 -13.95
N GLY A 111 -5.06 1.95 -15.19
CA GLY A 111 -3.67 1.92 -15.66
C GLY A 111 -2.99 3.29 -15.62
N ILE A 112 -3.69 4.35 -16.02
CA ILE A 112 -3.19 5.73 -15.96
C ILE A 112 -2.94 6.14 -14.51
N LEU A 113 -3.89 5.86 -13.60
CA LEU A 113 -3.75 6.18 -12.19
C LEU A 113 -2.60 5.40 -11.54
N LEU A 114 -2.51 4.09 -11.82
CA LEU A 114 -1.43 3.23 -11.32
C LEU A 114 -0.06 3.71 -11.79
N GLY A 115 0.06 4.02 -13.09
CA GLY A 115 1.29 4.57 -13.66
C GLY A 115 1.66 5.93 -13.08
N GLY A 116 0.68 6.82 -12.93
CA GLY A 116 0.89 8.14 -12.32
C GLY A 116 1.36 8.05 -10.86
N VAL A 117 0.75 7.18 -10.06
CA VAL A 117 1.17 6.95 -8.67
C VAL A 117 2.56 6.30 -8.62
N ALA A 118 2.83 5.31 -9.44
CA ALA A 118 4.15 4.67 -9.50
C ALA A 118 5.26 5.67 -9.88
N MET A 119 4.99 6.53 -10.88
CA MET A 119 5.91 7.60 -11.28
C MET A 119 6.11 8.63 -10.17
N ALA A 120 5.04 9.06 -9.50
CA ALA A 120 5.13 10.01 -8.40
C ALA A 120 5.95 9.44 -7.24
N VAL A 121 5.66 8.22 -6.81
CA VAL A 121 6.38 7.54 -5.73
C VAL A 121 7.86 7.33 -6.08
N GLY A 122 8.16 6.82 -7.27
CA GLY A 122 9.53 6.64 -7.74
C GLY A 122 10.29 7.98 -7.85
N GLY A 123 9.63 9.02 -8.36
CA GLY A 123 10.17 10.38 -8.45
C GLY A 123 10.46 10.98 -7.07
N ILE A 124 9.53 10.82 -6.11
CA ILE A 124 9.71 11.29 -4.73
C ILE A 124 10.86 10.56 -4.05
N ILE A 125 10.97 9.23 -4.20
CA ILE A 125 12.10 8.46 -3.64
C ILE A 125 13.42 8.94 -4.25
N CYS A 126 13.49 9.09 -5.58
CA CYS A 126 14.71 9.54 -6.25
C CYS A 126 15.09 10.96 -5.83
N TYR A 127 14.12 11.85 -5.71
CA TYR A 127 14.32 13.21 -5.22
C TYR A 127 14.83 13.23 -3.78
N ARG A 128 14.20 12.44 -2.90
CA ARG A 128 14.60 12.30 -1.50
C ARG A 128 16.04 11.82 -1.37
N GLU A 129 16.42 10.79 -2.12
CA GLU A 129 17.77 10.22 -2.07
C GLU A 129 18.84 11.23 -2.48
N ARG A 130 18.52 12.12 -3.42
CA ARG A 130 19.45 13.15 -3.92
C ARG A 130 19.57 14.39 -3.04
N ARG A 131 18.50 14.77 -2.33
CA ARG A 131 18.43 16.03 -1.57
C ARG A 131 18.49 15.85 -0.05
N GLY A 132 18.39 14.60 0.43
CA GLY A 132 18.25 14.31 1.85
C GLY A 132 16.84 14.58 2.35
N PHE A 133 16.51 14.01 3.51
CA PHE A 133 15.20 14.20 4.16
C PHE A 133 15.37 15.12 5.37
N SER A 134 14.61 16.20 5.40
CA SER A 134 14.45 17.01 6.60
C SER A 134 12.95 17.19 6.82
N PRO A 135 12.38 16.68 7.92
CA PRO A 135 10.97 16.89 8.21
C PRO A 135 10.71 18.39 8.30
N ILE A 136 9.85 18.88 7.41
CA ILE A 136 9.47 20.31 7.36
C ILE A 136 8.48 20.63 8.48
N TYR A 137 7.75 19.61 8.95
CA TYR A 137 6.72 19.74 9.96
C TYR A 137 6.75 18.54 10.91
N ASP A 138 6.75 18.80 12.21
CA ASP A 138 6.66 17.78 13.24
C ASP A 138 5.21 17.71 13.74
N LEU A 139 4.59 16.53 13.65
CA LEU A 139 3.19 16.32 13.99
C LEU A 139 3.11 15.71 15.38
N GLU A 140 2.55 16.44 16.35
CA GLU A 140 2.29 15.91 17.68
C GLU A 140 1.09 14.94 17.68
N PRO A 141 1.29 13.61 17.78
CA PRO A 141 0.23 12.63 17.54
C PRO A 141 -0.81 12.55 18.67
N LEU A 142 -0.46 13.08 19.84
CA LEU A 142 -1.31 13.06 21.03
C LEU A 142 -2.30 14.23 21.05
N THR A 143 -2.06 15.28 20.27
CA THR A 143 -2.95 16.44 20.19
C THR A 143 -4.12 16.17 19.25
N ARG A 144 -5.28 16.78 19.54
CA ARG A 144 -6.45 16.74 18.63
C ARG A 144 -6.12 17.20 17.20
N PRO A 145 -5.46 18.36 16.97
CA PRO A 145 -5.11 18.78 15.61
C PRO A 145 -4.18 17.77 14.91
N GLY A 146 -3.16 17.25 15.60
CA GLY A 146 -2.28 16.23 15.04
C GLY A 146 -3.04 14.96 14.63
N ARG A 147 -3.97 14.49 15.47
CA ARG A 147 -4.83 13.33 15.14
C ARG A 147 -5.73 13.58 13.94
N ILE A 148 -6.27 14.78 13.77
CA ILE A 148 -7.11 15.11 12.60
C ILE A 148 -6.27 15.07 11.33
N VAL A 149 -5.05 15.62 11.35
CA VAL A 149 -4.14 15.57 10.21
C VAL A 149 -3.75 14.13 9.88
N LEU A 150 -3.38 13.34 10.89
CA LEU A 150 -3.07 11.90 10.72
C LEU A 150 -4.26 11.12 10.18
N ALA A 151 -5.47 11.37 10.67
CA ALA A 151 -6.68 10.75 10.16
C ALA A 151 -6.94 11.14 8.70
N GLY A 152 -6.76 12.41 8.34
CA GLY A 152 -6.89 12.88 6.96
C GLY A 152 -5.87 12.21 6.03
N LEU A 153 -4.61 12.13 6.45
CA LEU A 153 -3.56 11.42 5.71
C LEU A 153 -3.90 9.94 5.55
N GLY A 154 -4.29 9.27 6.63
CA GLY A 154 -4.69 7.86 6.60
C GLY A 154 -5.87 7.62 5.66
N PHE A 155 -6.91 8.46 5.75
CA PHE A 155 -8.06 8.37 4.86
C PHE A 155 -7.67 8.51 3.39
N VAL A 156 -6.88 9.52 3.03
CA VAL A 156 -6.44 9.75 1.63
C VAL A 156 -5.58 8.59 1.13
N LEU A 157 -4.60 8.15 1.93
CA LEU A 157 -3.77 6.99 1.61
C LEU A 157 -4.60 5.72 1.49
N GLY A 158 -5.59 5.55 2.36
CA GLY A 158 -6.58 4.48 2.32
C GLY A 158 -7.36 4.49 1.02
N VAL A 159 -7.89 5.64 0.59
CA VAL A 159 -8.62 5.77 -0.69
C VAL A 159 -7.72 5.39 -1.87
N CYS A 160 -6.51 5.95 -1.95
CA CYS A 160 -5.56 5.61 -3.01
C CYS A 160 -5.18 4.12 -3.01
N SER A 161 -4.96 3.56 -1.81
CA SER A 161 -4.68 2.15 -1.60
C SER A 161 -5.83 1.27 -2.05
N GLY A 162 -7.05 1.51 -1.57
CA GLY A 162 -8.26 0.75 -1.92
C GLY A 162 -8.60 0.84 -3.41
N LEU A 163 -8.34 2.00 -4.01
CA LEU A 163 -8.61 2.24 -5.42
C LEU A 163 -7.65 1.48 -6.33
N LEU A 164 -6.37 1.42 -5.97
CA LEU A 164 -5.32 0.89 -6.85
C LEU A 164 -4.79 -0.46 -6.42
N GLY A 165 -5.07 -0.91 -5.19
CA GLY A 165 -4.49 -2.13 -4.63
C GLY A 165 -2.98 -2.03 -4.45
N ILE A 166 -2.46 -0.88 -4.01
CA ILE A 166 -1.01 -0.59 -3.91
C ILE A 166 -0.40 -0.85 -2.53
N GLY A 167 -1.21 -1.30 -1.56
CA GLY A 167 -0.79 -1.52 -0.18
C GLY A 167 -0.73 -0.20 0.60
N GLY A 168 -1.81 0.12 1.29
CA GLY A 168 -1.93 1.29 2.17
C GLY A 168 -1.38 1.01 3.57
N PRO A 169 -1.46 1.99 4.50
CA PRO A 169 -0.80 1.98 5.80
C PRO A 169 -1.47 1.03 6.80
N VAL A 170 -1.81 -0.18 6.36
CA VAL A 170 -2.18 -1.30 7.21
C VAL A 170 -0.87 -1.99 7.62
N LEU A 171 -0.14 -1.30 8.48
CA LEU A 171 0.78 -1.86 9.45
C LEU A 171 0.32 -1.40 10.83
#